data_AF-A0AAN8MWN2-F1
#
_entry.id   AF-A0AAN8MWN2-F1
#
_cell.length_a   1.000
_cell.length_b   1.000
_cell.length_c   1.000
_cell.angle_alpha   90.00
_cell.angle_beta   90.00
_cell.angle_gamma   90.00
#
_symmetry.space_group_name_H-M   'P 1'
#
loop_
_entity.id
_entity.type
_entity.pdbx_description
1 polymer ?
#
loop_
_entity_poly.entity_id
_entity_poly.type
_entity_poly.pdbx_seq_one_letter_code
_entity_poly.pdbx_strand_id
1 'polypeptide(L)'
;MPILPNGLDTKASFAYLKDDELYETEKPFYLDQVPNAPEGHITNLLYDVRQNVAVHDLRGNELSLSLESDLFCLLRAPVTGQYDLSRSEDMKKYSSETNELLKAHSSFDKVICYDLRVSTPSPQL
;
A
#
# COMPACT_ATOMS: atom_id res chain seq x y z
N MET A 1 -18.47 -16.85 6.97
CA MET A 1 -17.44 -16.61 5.95
C MET A 1 -18.00 -17.03 4.60
N PRO A 2 -18.04 -16.15 3.58
CA PRO A 2 -18.39 -16.58 2.24
C PRO A 2 -17.28 -17.49 1.72
N ILE A 3 -17.66 -18.66 1.20
CA ILE A 3 -16.76 -19.59 0.54
C ILE A 3 -16.52 -19.04 -0.87
N LEU A 4 -15.32 -18.54 -1.14
CA LEU A 4 -14.96 -18.02 -2.46
C LEU A 4 -14.84 -19.19 -3.47
N PRO A 5 -15.33 -19.02 -4.71
CA PRO A 5 -15.40 -20.11 -5.67
C PRO A 5 -14.01 -20.48 -6.20
N ASN A 6 -13.58 -21.71 -5.93
CA ASN A 6 -12.54 -22.52 -6.60
C ASN A 6 -11.53 -21.77 -7.50
N GLY A 7 -10.77 -20.83 -6.92
CA GLY A 7 -9.41 -20.53 -7.38
C GLY A 7 -8.47 -21.59 -6.81
N LEU A 8 -7.43 -21.99 -7.53
CA LEU A 8 -6.42 -22.90 -6.98
C LEU A 8 -5.67 -22.17 -5.84
N ASP A 9 -6.05 -22.45 -4.60
CA ASP A 9 -5.37 -21.88 -3.43
C ASP A 9 -3.89 -22.27 -3.52
N THR A 10 -3.05 -21.25 -3.72
CA THR A 10 -1.61 -21.45 -3.84
C THR A 10 -0.99 -21.21 -2.47
N LYS A 11 0.00 -22.02 -2.11
CA LYS A 11 0.77 -21.80 -0.87
C LYS A 11 2.00 -20.97 -1.18
N ALA A 12 2.23 -19.94 -0.38
CA ALA A 12 3.39 -19.09 -0.48
C ALA A 12 4.02 -18.85 0.90
N SER A 13 5.19 -18.23 0.90
CA SER A 13 5.90 -17.84 2.11
C SER A 13 6.10 -16.34 2.08
N PHE A 14 5.75 -15.67 3.17
CA PHE A 14 5.82 -14.22 3.29
C PHE A 14 6.67 -13.85 4.50
N ALA A 15 7.51 -12.83 4.33
CA ALA A 15 8.18 -12.17 5.44
C ALA A 15 7.29 -11.04 5.95
N TYR A 16 6.98 -11.08 7.24
CA TYR A 16 6.21 -10.05 7.92
C TYR A 16 7.12 -9.29 8.87
N LEU A 17 6.82 -8.02 9.13
CA LEU A 17 7.47 -7.31 10.22
C LEU A 17 7.18 -8.07 11.52
N LYS A 18 8.24 -8.46 12.22
CA LYS A 18 8.14 -9.14 13.50
C LYS A 18 7.56 -8.17 14.52
N ASP A 19 6.66 -8.66 15.35
CA ASP A 19 6.20 -7.93 16.53
C ASP A 19 7.30 -8.01 17.59
N ASP A 20 8.12 -6.96 17.67
CA ASP A 20 9.30 -6.92 18.54
C ASP A 20 9.12 -5.87 19.64
N GLU A 21 9.40 -6.26 20.89
CA GLU A 21 9.24 -5.39 22.07
C GLU A 21 10.05 -4.09 21.96
N LEU A 22 11.15 -4.08 21.19
CA LEU A 22 11.94 -2.88 20.95
C LEU A 22 11.11 -1.76 20.31
N TYR A 23 10.07 -2.08 19.54
CA TYR A 23 9.25 -1.09 18.86
C TYR A 23 8.34 -0.27 19.79
N GLU A 24 8.14 -0.73 21.03
CA GLU A 24 7.45 0.04 22.06
C GLU A 24 8.30 1.22 22.56
N THR A 25 9.63 1.08 22.49
CA THR A 25 10.58 2.09 22.97
C THR A 25 11.29 2.84 21.84
N GLU A 26 11.42 2.22 20.67
CA GLU A 26 12.17 2.75 19.53
C GLU A 26 11.30 2.73 18.27
N LYS A 27 11.29 3.84 17.52
CA LYS A 27 10.53 3.87 16.26
C LYS A 27 11.18 2.95 15.22
N PRO A 28 10.38 2.12 14.51
CA PRO A 28 10.88 1.39 13.35
C PRO A 28 11.47 2.34 12.30
N PHE A 29 12.66 2.04 11.80
CA PHE A 29 13.34 2.88 10.81
C PHE A 29 14.04 2.07 9.73
N TYR A 30 14.17 2.66 8.55
CA TYR A 30 15.02 2.20 7.46
C TYR A 30 15.74 3.41 6.87
N LEU A 31 17.07 3.36 6.84
CA LEU A 31 17.94 4.37 6.28
C LEU A 31 18.33 3.94 4.87
N ASP A 32 17.79 4.62 3.87
CA ASP A 32 18.22 4.46 2.48
C ASP A 32 19.40 5.40 2.18
N GLN A 33 20.31 4.99 1.29
CA GLN A 33 21.39 5.83 0.74
C GLN A 33 22.45 6.35 1.73
N VAL A 34 22.78 5.61 2.80
CA VAL A 34 23.93 5.95 3.65
C VAL A 34 25.22 5.33 3.08
N PRO A 35 26.16 6.13 2.54
CA PRO A 35 27.40 5.59 1.96
C PRO A 35 28.23 4.89 3.04
N ASN A 36 28.71 3.69 2.74
CA ASN A 36 29.57 2.88 3.62
C ASN A 36 28.92 2.50 4.98
N ALA A 37 27.58 2.50 5.08
CA ALA A 37 26.94 1.94 6.26
C ALA A 37 27.23 0.43 6.34
N PRO A 38 27.69 -0.09 7.50
CA PRO A 38 27.86 -1.53 7.66
C PRO A 38 26.51 -2.25 7.52
N GLU A 39 26.52 -3.39 6.82
CA GLU A 39 25.32 -4.24 6.63
C GLU A 39 24.69 -4.54 8.00
N GLY A 40 23.38 -4.27 8.14
CA GLY A 40 22.63 -4.47 9.39
C GLY A 40 22.47 -3.23 10.28
N HIS A 41 23.14 -2.11 9.99
CA HIS A 41 22.95 -0.85 10.74
C HIS A 41 22.02 0.16 10.06
N ILE A 42 21.49 -0.20 8.89
CA ILE A 42 20.59 0.66 8.12
C ILE A 42 19.15 0.54 8.57
N THR A 43 18.80 -0.41 9.44
CA THR A 43 17.43 -0.61 9.91
C THR A 43 17.39 -1.37 11.23
N ASN A 44 16.43 -1.05 12.10
CA ASN A 44 16.07 -1.88 13.24
C ASN A 44 14.88 -2.82 12.94
N LEU A 45 14.45 -2.91 11.67
CA LEU A 45 13.34 -3.76 11.26
C LEU A 45 13.74 -5.24 11.28
N LEU A 46 13.07 -6.01 12.12
CA LEU A 46 13.16 -7.47 12.17
C LEU A 46 11.97 -8.09 11.44
N TYR A 47 12.21 -9.20 10.73
CA TYR A 47 11.18 -9.89 9.96
C TYR A 47 11.06 -11.36 10.37
N ASP A 48 9.82 -11.83 10.46
CA ASP A 48 9.49 -13.24 10.65
C ASP A 48 8.93 -13.81 9.36
N VAL A 49 9.45 -14.97 8.94
CA VAL A 49 8.98 -15.65 7.74
C VAL A 49 7.90 -16.66 8.11
N ARG A 50 6.68 -16.45 7.63
CA ARG A 50 5.60 -17.45 7.73
C ARG A 50 5.53 -18.24 6.44
N GLN A 51 5.63 -19.56 6.59
CA GLN A 51 5.58 -20.51 5.48
C GLN A 51 4.15 -21.01 5.26
N ASN A 52 3.85 -21.50 4.05
CA ASN A 52 2.59 -22.15 3.71
C ASN A 52 1.33 -21.29 3.93
N VAL A 53 1.45 -19.98 3.77
CA VAL A 53 0.30 -19.06 3.81
C VAL A 53 -0.58 -19.32 2.59
N ALA A 54 -1.88 -19.47 2.81
CA ALA A 54 -2.85 -19.63 1.75
C ALA A 54 -3.03 -18.32 0.99
N VAL A 55 -2.89 -18.37 -0.33
CA VAL A 55 -3.11 -17.27 -1.25
C VAL A 55 -4.33 -17.58 -2.10
N HIS A 56 -5.34 -16.74 -1.95
CA HIS A 56 -6.61 -16.85 -2.67
C HIS A 56 -6.63 -15.88 -3.85
N ASP A 57 -7.11 -16.35 -5.00
CA ASP A 57 -7.40 -15.48 -6.14
C ASP A 57 -8.74 -14.77 -5.91
N LEU A 58 -8.71 -13.43 -5.85
CA LEU A 58 -9.90 -12.62 -5.61
C LEU A 58 -10.51 -12.04 -6.88
N ARG A 59 -9.96 -12.37 -8.07
CA ARG A 59 -10.49 -11.88 -9.34
C ARG A 59 -11.96 -12.29 -9.52
N GLY A 60 -12.80 -11.34 -9.90
CA GLY A 60 -14.25 -11.50 -10.03
C GLY A 60 -15.06 -11.33 -8.74
N ASN A 61 -14.40 -11.24 -7.57
CA ASN A 61 -15.03 -11.01 -6.27
C ASN A 61 -14.55 -9.68 -5.65
N GLU A 62 -13.97 -8.78 -6.43
CA GLU A 62 -13.33 -7.57 -5.89
C GLU A 62 -14.34 -6.64 -5.21
N LEU A 63 -15.59 -6.65 -5.65
CA LEU A 63 -16.67 -5.82 -5.10
C LEU A 63 -17.28 -6.37 -3.80
N SER A 64 -16.93 -7.59 -3.38
CA SER A 64 -17.37 -8.13 -2.09
C SER A 64 -16.44 -7.77 -0.93
N LEU A 65 -15.31 -7.14 -1.21
CA LEU A 65 -14.27 -6.82 -0.24
C LEU A 65 -14.60 -5.51 0.46
N SER A 66 -14.42 -5.47 1.78
CA SER A 66 -14.68 -4.28 2.60
C SER A 66 -13.45 -3.88 3.40
N LEU A 67 -13.34 -2.60 3.70
CA LEU A 67 -12.23 -2.10 4.51
C LEU A 67 -12.27 -2.66 5.93
N GLU A 68 -13.44 -2.91 6.47
CA GLU A 68 -13.63 -3.39 7.84
C GLU A 68 -13.20 -4.84 8.01
N SER A 69 -13.52 -5.71 7.04
CA SER A 69 -13.18 -7.14 7.12
C SER A 69 -11.82 -7.47 6.50
N ASP A 70 -11.50 -6.84 5.37
CA ASP A 70 -10.39 -7.25 4.52
C ASP A 70 -9.23 -6.25 4.55
N LEU A 71 -9.40 -5.09 5.18
CA LEU A 71 -8.43 -3.97 5.22
C LEU A 71 -8.15 -3.34 3.85
N PHE A 72 -8.87 -3.75 2.81
CA PHE A 72 -8.87 -3.12 1.50
C PHE A 72 -10.22 -3.32 0.81
N CYS A 73 -10.57 -2.42 -0.10
CA CYS A 73 -11.79 -2.53 -0.91
C CYS A 73 -11.53 -1.96 -2.31
N LEU A 74 -12.35 -2.34 -3.27
CA LEU A 74 -12.32 -1.77 -4.62
C LEU A 74 -13.50 -0.81 -4.84
N LEU A 75 -13.21 0.47 -5.05
CA LEU A 75 -14.19 1.46 -5.46
C LEU A 75 -14.19 1.63 -6.97
N ARG A 76 -15.37 1.51 -7.59
CA ARG A 76 -15.55 1.84 -9.00
C ARG A 76 -16.28 3.16 -9.11
N ALA A 77 -15.63 4.15 -9.70
CA ALA A 77 -16.21 5.46 -9.95
C ALA A 77 -16.03 5.86 -11.42
N PRO A 78 -17.03 6.51 -12.03
CA PRO A 78 -16.86 7.10 -13.35
C PRO A 78 -15.83 8.21 -13.29
N VAL A 79 -14.90 8.21 -14.24
CA VAL A 79 -13.89 9.26 -14.36
C VAL A 79 -14.50 10.43 -15.13
N THR A 80 -14.38 11.66 -14.62
CA THR A 80 -15.01 12.83 -15.27
C THR A 80 -14.18 13.41 -16.43
N GLY A 81 -13.00 12.85 -16.71
CA GLY A 81 -12.15 13.26 -17.82
C GLY A 81 -10.94 12.35 -18.06
N GLN A 82 -10.11 12.72 -19.02
CA GLN A 82 -8.77 12.17 -19.18
C GLN A 82 -7.79 13.03 -18.37
N TYR A 83 -6.97 12.41 -17.53
CA TYR A 83 -5.92 13.09 -16.78
C TYR A 83 -4.55 12.71 -17.32
N ASP A 84 -3.71 13.70 -17.59
CA ASP A 84 -2.28 13.51 -17.71
C ASP A 84 -1.63 13.77 -16.35
N LEU A 85 -1.42 12.70 -15.57
CA LEU A 85 -0.89 12.79 -14.20
C LEU A 85 0.55 13.33 -14.13
N SER A 86 1.25 13.49 -15.27
CA SER A 86 2.53 14.21 -15.29
C SER A 86 2.34 15.72 -15.06
N ARG A 87 1.16 16.26 -15.38
CA ARG A 87 0.81 17.67 -15.25
C ARG A 87 0.23 17.95 -13.86
N SER A 88 0.76 18.97 -13.20
CA SER A 88 0.35 19.36 -11.84
C SER A 88 -1.15 19.69 -11.73
N GLU A 89 -1.73 20.31 -12.75
CA GLU A 89 -3.15 20.70 -12.78
C GLU A 89 -4.08 19.48 -12.81
N ASP A 90 -3.80 18.51 -13.69
CA ASP A 90 -4.56 17.28 -13.83
C ASP A 90 -4.44 16.41 -12.58
N MET A 91 -3.24 16.36 -11.95
CA MET A 91 -3.04 15.69 -10.67
C MET A 91 -3.89 16.32 -9.56
N LYS A 92 -3.94 17.66 -9.46
CA LYS A 92 -4.79 18.34 -8.48
C LYS A 92 -6.27 18.02 -8.69
N LYS A 93 -6.73 18.01 -9.94
CA LYS A 93 -8.12 17.68 -10.27
C LYS A 93 -8.45 16.23 -9.91
N TYR A 94 -7.62 15.29 -10.32
CA TYR A 94 -7.74 13.86 -9.97
C TYR A 94 -7.76 13.64 -8.45
N SER A 95 -6.86 14.29 -7.72
CA SER A 95 -6.79 14.23 -6.25
C SER A 95 -8.06 14.79 -5.61
N SER A 96 -8.60 15.90 -6.11
CA SER A 96 -9.87 16.47 -5.62
C SER A 96 -11.03 15.49 -5.80
N GLU A 97 -11.18 14.92 -6.99
CA GLU A 97 -12.27 13.97 -7.29
C GLU A 97 -12.14 12.67 -6.47
N THR A 98 -10.91 12.18 -6.30
CA THR A 98 -10.64 11.00 -5.46
C THR A 98 -11.00 11.27 -4.00
N ASN A 99 -10.65 12.46 -3.47
CA ASN A 99 -11.03 12.86 -2.13
C ASN A 99 -12.56 12.92 -1.95
N GLU A 100 -13.28 13.48 -2.92
CA GLU A 100 -14.74 13.52 -2.89
C GLU A 100 -15.35 12.12 -2.91
N LEU A 101 -14.85 11.24 -3.78
CA LEU A 101 -15.27 9.84 -3.85
C LEU A 101 -15.08 9.12 -2.51
N LEU A 102 -13.89 9.25 -1.90
CA LEU A 102 -13.57 8.59 -0.65
C LEU A 102 -14.45 9.10 0.50
N LYS A 103 -14.67 10.42 0.58
CA LYS A 103 -15.58 11.03 1.57
C LYS A 103 -17.05 10.64 1.36
N ALA A 104 -17.47 10.40 0.12
CA ALA A 104 -18.83 9.94 -0.17
C ALA A 104 -19.02 8.46 0.18
N HIS A 105 -17.99 7.63 -0.02
CA HIS A 105 -18.07 6.19 0.23
C HIS A 105 -17.93 5.82 1.71
N SER A 106 -17.31 6.69 2.52
CA SER A 106 -16.96 6.36 3.89
C SER A 106 -17.03 7.58 4.80
N SER A 107 -17.23 7.34 6.09
CA SER A 107 -17.19 8.38 7.13
C SER A 107 -15.75 8.69 7.57
N PHE A 108 -14.80 8.81 6.64
CA PHE A 108 -13.44 9.19 7.00
C PHE A 108 -13.38 10.64 7.47
N ASP A 109 -12.81 10.86 8.65
CA ASP A 109 -12.58 12.21 9.18
C ASP A 109 -11.58 13.01 8.33
N LYS A 110 -10.60 12.31 7.75
CA LYS A 110 -9.53 12.87 6.93
C LYS A 110 -9.14 11.92 5.81
N VAL A 111 -8.93 12.49 4.64
CA VAL A 111 -8.33 11.79 3.49
C VAL A 111 -7.04 12.53 3.16
N ILE A 112 -5.93 11.78 3.05
CA ILE A 112 -4.61 12.32 2.72
C ILE A 112 -4.17 11.69 1.40
N CYS A 113 -3.98 12.54 0.38
CA CYS A 113 -3.45 12.13 -0.91
C CYS A 113 -1.98 12.53 -1.01
N TYR A 114 -1.10 11.56 -1.26
CA TYR A 114 0.32 11.79 -1.51
C TYR A 114 0.61 11.70 -3.01
N ASP A 115 1.30 12.71 -3.56
CA ASP A 115 1.96 12.63 -4.88
C ASP A 115 3.43 12.29 -4.63
N LEU A 116 3.76 11.00 -4.67
CA LEU A 116 5.13 10.52 -4.50
C LEU A 116 5.81 10.44 -5.86
N ARG A 117 6.73 11.35 -6.12
CA ARG A 117 7.57 11.35 -7.33
C ARG A 117 8.97 10.89 -6.97
N VAL A 118 9.41 9.79 -7.56
CA VAL A 118 10.79 9.33 -7.43
C VAL A 118 11.60 9.97 -8.56
N SER A 119 12.41 10.97 -8.25
CA SER A 119 13.42 11.47 -9.19
C SER A 119 14.68 10.62 -9.06
N THR A 120 15.08 9.93 -10.12
CA THR A 120 16.44 9.36 -10.18
C THR A 120 17.45 10.51 -10.13
N PRO A 121 18.47 10.45 -9.25
CA PRO A 121 19.51 11.46 -9.23
C PRO A 121 20.20 11.50 -10.60
N SER A 122 20.32 12.70 -11.18
CA SER A 122 21.08 12.90 -12.41
C SER A 122 22.54 12.49 -12.15
N PRO A 123 23.19 11.73 -13.04
CA PRO A 123 24.62 11.47 -12.92
C PRO A 123 25.36 12.81 -12.95
N GLN A 124 26.13 13.07 -11.90
CA GLN A 124 27.03 14.23 -11.87
C GLN A 124 28.09 14.02 -12.95
N LEU A 125 28.11 14.90 -13.95
CA LEU A 125 29.16 15.00 -14.98
C LEU A 125 30.38 15.72 -14.42
#